data_AF-A0A4R6DNV4-F1
#
_entry.id   AF-A0A4R6DNV4-F1
#
_cell.length_a   1.000
_cell.length_b   1.000
_cell.length_c   1.000
_cell.angle_alpha   90.00
_cell.angle_beta   90.00
_cell.angle_gamma   90.00
#
_symmetry.space_group_name_H-M   'P 1'
#
loop_
_entity.id
_entity.type
_entity.pdbx_description
1 polymer ?
#
loop_
_entity_poly.entity_id
_entity_poly.type
_entity_poly.pdbx_seq_one_letter_code
_entity_poly.pdbx_strand_id
1 'polypeptide(L)' 'MSHKRWFILFAYLIAASIMGMIILALAAFIFSRLFLLIFQGIPLALPFNDLIRYLKAASLAGTVIGCGCWYIYYRHYRK' A
#
# COMPACT_ATOMS: atom_id res chain seq x y z
N MET A 1 4.69 -6.31 -27.40
CA MET A 1 5.11 -5.06 -26.71
C MET A 1 6.63 -4.99 -26.68
N SER A 2 7.24 -3.83 -26.92
CA SER A 2 8.69 -3.65 -26.71
C SER A 2 9.05 -3.86 -25.23
N HIS A 3 10.16 -4.57 -24.96
CA HIS A 3 10.66 -4.84 -23.61
C HIS A 3 10.73 -3.60 -22.72
N LYS A 4 11.02 -2.42 -23.31
CA LYS A 4 11.10 -1.15 -22.59
C LYS A 4 9.74 -0.68 -22.05
N ARG A 5 8.68 -0.77 -22.86
CA ARG A 5 7.30 -0.41 -22.44
C ARG A 5 6.77 -1.34 -21.36
N TRP A 6 7.17 -2.61 -21.42
CA TRP A 6 6.81 -3.60 -20.42
C TRP A 6 7.43 -3.24 -19.05
N PHE A 7 8.74 -3.00 -18.97
CA PHE A 7 9.36 -2.60 -17.70
C PHE A 7 8.78 -1.31 -17.10
N ILE A 8 8.41 -0.33 -17.93
CA ILE A 8 7.78 0.92 -17.48
C ILE A 8 6.40 0.65 -16.85
N LEU A 9 5.59 -0.20 -17.48
CA LEU A 9 4.30 -0.60 -16.92
C LEU A 9 4.47 -1.33 -15.58
N PHE A 10 5.53 -2.11 -15.39
CA PHE A 10 5.81 -2.80 -14.13
C PHE A 10 6.10 -1.83 -13.01
N ALA A 11 7.04 -0.93 -13.27
CA ALA A 11 7.43 0.09 -12.31
C ALA A 11 6.24 0.98 -11.95
N TYR A 12 5.42 1.35 -12.94
CA TYR A 12 4.21 2.13 -12.71
C TYR A 12 3.19 1.39 -11.84
N LEU A 13 2.94 0.10 -12.11
CA LEU A 13 1.98 -0.70 -11.36
C LEU A 13 2.43 -0.91 -9.91
N ILE A 14 3.72 -1.18 -9.69
CA ILE A 14 4.32 -1.29 -8.35
C ILE A 14 4.27 0.05 -7.62
N ALA A 15 4.63 1.15 -8.27
CA ALA A 15 4.58 2.47 -7.64
C ALA A 15 3.15 2.84 -7.25
N ALA A 16 2.18 2.59 -8.12
CA ALA A 16 0.76 2.82 -7.85
C ALA A 16 0.23 1.94 -6.71
N SER A 17 0.61 0.65 -6.66
CA SER A 17 0.18 -0.25 -5.59
C SER A 17 0.80 0.11 -4.23
N ILE A 18 2.08 0.51 -4.21
CA ILE A 18 2.74 0.99 -3.00
C ILE A 18 2.06 2.27 -2.51
N MET A 19 1.84 3.24 -3.38
CA MET A 19 1.14 4.49 -3.01
C MET A 19 -0.27 4.22 -2.50
N GLY A 20 -1.02 3.32 -3.14
CA GLY A 20 -2.35 2.91 -2.71
C GLY A 20 -2.35 2.28 -1.31
N MET A 21 -1.40 1.40 -1.03
CA MET A 21 -1.28 0.76 0.28
C MET A 21 -0.82 1.73 1.38
N ILE A 22 0.03 2.70 1.05
CA ILE A 22 0.42 3.76 2.00
C ILE A 22 -0.80 4.62 2.35
N ILE A 23 -1.59 5.04 1.36
CA ILE A 23 -2.81 5.82 1.58
C ILE A 23 -3.82 5.01 2.41
N LEU A 24 -4.03 3.74 2.08
CA LEU A 24 -4.94 2.86 2.81
C LEU A 24 -4.48 2.66 4.27
N ALA A 25 -3.18 2.47 4.49
CA ALA A 25 -2.63 2.36 5.84
C ALA A 25 -2.79 3.66 6.64
N LEU A 26 -2.56 4.82 6.03
CA LEU A 26 -2.81 6.11 6.66
C LEU A 26 -4.30 6.28 6.99
N ALA A 27 -5.19 5.95 6.06
CA ALA A 27 -6.62 6.03 6.25
C ALA A 27 -7.07 5.11 7.39
N ALA A 28 -6.66 3.84 7.39
CA ALA A 28 -6.97 2.88 8.46
C ALA A 28 -6.43 3.34 9.82
N PHE A 29 -5.24 3.94 9.85
CA PHE A 29 -4.67 4.52 11.05
C PHE A 29 -5.51 5.71 11.58
N ILE A 30 -5.94 6.62 10.69
CA ILE A 30 -6.80 7.74 11.06
C ILE A 30 -8.17 7.23 11.54
N PHE A 31 -8.79 6.30 10.80
CA PHE A 31 -10.10 5.74 11.15
C PHE A 31 -10.08 5.00 12.49
N SER A 32 -9.07 4.16 12.73
CA SER A 32 -8.95 3.45 14.02
C SER A 32 -8.79 4.43 15.18
N ARG A 33 -8.01 5.49 15.02
CA ARG A 33 -7.85 6.53 16.05
C ARG A 33 -9.11 7.38 16.23
N LEU A 34 -9.81 7.73 15.16
CA LEU A 34 -11.08 8.44 15.23
C LEU A 34 -12.12 7.60 16.00
N PHE A 35 -12.16 6.29 15.72
CA PHE A 35 -13.02 5.35 16.42
C PHE A 35 -12.68 5.28 17.92
N LEU A 36 -11.40 5.13 18.27
CA LEU A 36 -10.95 5.10 19.67
C LEU A 36 -11.23 6.43 20.41
N LEU A 37 -11.10 7.56 19.72
CA LEU A 37 -11.40 8.87 20.30
C LEU A 37 -12.91 9.04 20.56
N ILE A 38 -13.75 8.67 19.60
CA ILE A 38 -15.21 8.82 19.70
C ILE A 38 -15.80 7.85 20.75
N PHE A 39 -15.34 6.60 20.77
CA PHE A 39 -15.93 5.55 21.61
C PHE A 39 -15.27 5.37 22.97
N GLN A 40 -13.98 5.68 23.11
CA GLN A 40 -13.22 5.43 24.34
C GLN A 40 -12.59 6.69 24.95
N GLY A 41 -12.67 7.86 24.28
CA GLY A 41 -12.13 9.13 24.79
C GLY A 41 -10.61 9.13 24.97
N ILE A 42 -9.89 8.20 24.34
CA ILE A 42 -8.45 8.02 24.52
C ILE A 42 -7.70 9.10 23.71
N PRO A 43 -6.72 9.80 24.32
CA PRO A 43 -5.96 10.82 23.61
C PRO A 43 -5.15 10.24 22.45
N LEU A 44 -5.03 11.02 21.36
CA LEU A 44 -4.19 10.72 20.19
C LEU A 44 -2.70 10.77 20.54
N ALA A 45 -2.21 9.83 21.35
CA ALA A 45 -0.78 9.61 21.51
C ALA A 45 -0.25 8.94 20.23
N LEU A 46 0.52 9.70 19.45
CA LEU A 46 1.17 9.26 18.20
C LEU A 46 2.64 8.91 18.47
N PRO A 47 2.96 7.69 18.93
CA PRO A 47 4.35 7.28 18.99
C PRO A 47 4.89 7.14 17.57
N PHE A 48 5.96 7.88 17.27
CA PHE A 48 6.64 7.85 15.98
C PHE A 48 7.06 6.42 15.56
N ASN A 49 7.28 5.56 16.56
CA ASN A 49 7.65 4.16 16.36
C ASN A 49 6.52 3.33 15.69
N ASP A 50 5.26 3.60 16.00
CA ASP A 50 4.14 2.92 15.36
C ASP A 50 4.00 3.36 13.90
N LEU A 51 4.21 4.64 13.60
CA LEU A 51 4.17 5.17 12.24
C LEU A 51 5.18 4.46 11.33
N ILE A 52 6.43 4.31 11.81
CA ILE A 52 7.49 3.61 11.07
C ILE A 52 7.13 2.13 10.84
N ARG A 53 6.53 1.49 11.84
CA ARG A 53 6.08 0.09 11.74
C ARG A 53 4.98 -0.07 10.70
N TYR A 54 3.97 0.81 10.69
CA TYR A 54 2.92 0.79 9.67
C TYR A 54 3.47 1.10 8.27
N LEU A 55 4.43 2.01 8.15
CA LEU A 55 5.04 2.34 6.87
C LEU A 55 5.82 1.15 6.28
N LYS A 56 6.57 0.41 7.11
CA LYS A 56 7.26 -0.82 6.70
C LYS A 56 6.27 -1.93 6.31
N ALA A 57 5.18 -2.08 7.05
CA ALA A 57 4.15 -3.06 6.72
C ALA A 57 3.44 -2.72 5.40
N ALA A 58 3.10 -1.45 5.19
CA ALA A 58 2.45 -0.96 3.98
C ALA A 58 3.34 -1.09 2.73
N SER A 59 4.65 -0.84 2.86
CA SER A 59 5.57 -0.99 1.74
C SER A 59 5.70 -2.46 1.29
N LEU A 60 5.87 -3.38 2.25
CA LEU A 60 5.91 -4.83 1.97
C LEU A 60 4.62 -5.31 1.31
N ALA A 61 3.46 -4.92 1.86
CA ALA A 61 2.17 -5.29 1.30
C ALA A 61 1.97 -4.70 -0.11
N GLY A 62 2.39 -3.45 -0.33
CA GLY A 62 2.35 -2.78 -1.62
C GLY A 62 3.20 -3.47 -2.70
N THR A 63 4.38 -3.99 -2.32
CA THR A 63 5.24 -4.77 -3.23
C THR A 63 4.61 -6.12 -3.59
N VAL A 64 4.05 -6.85 -2.60
CA VAL A 64 3.38 -8.14 -2.85
C VAL A 64 2.18 -7.97 -3.78
N ILE A 65 1.34 -6.96 -3.52
CA ILE A 65 0.18 -6.65 -4.36
C ILE A 65 0.61 -6.21 -5.76
N GLY A 66 1.64 -5.35 -5.87
CA GLY A 66 2.18 -4.91 -7.16
C GLY A 66 2.69 -6.08 -8.02
N CYS A 67 3.44 -7.00 -7.42
CA CYS A 67 3.89 -8.23 -8.07
C CYS A 67 2.73 -9.15 -8.48
N GLY A 68 1.71 -9.29 -7.63
CA GLY A 68 0.51 -10.08 -7.96
C GLY A 68 -0.27 -9.51 -9.14
N CYS A 69 -0.55 -8.20 -9.13
CA CYS A 69 -1.22 -7.51 -10.23
C CYS A 69 -0.42 -7.61 -11.54
N TRP A 70 0.91 -7.52 -11.46
CA TRP A 70 1.79 -7.70 -12.61
C TRP A 70 1.71 -9.11 -13.20
N TYR A 71 1.74 -10.13 -12.33
CA TYR A 71 1.64 -11.52 -12.75
C TYR A 71 0.31 -11.82 -13.46
N ILE A 72 -0.81 -11.27 -12.95
CA ILE A 72 -2.13 -11.39 -13.57
C ILE A 72 -2.15 -10.73 -14.94
N TYR A 73 -1.62 -9.50 -15.04
CA TYR A 73 -1.51 -8.77 -16.31
C TYR A 73 -0.68 -9.56 -17.33
N TYR A 74 0.45 -10.13 -16.90
CA TYR A 74 1.31 -10.93 -17.75
C TYR A 74 0.65 -12.21 -18.24
N ARG A 75 -0.08 -12.90 -17.35
CA ARG A 75 -0.82 -14.13 -17.69
C ARG A 75 -1.92 -13.85 -18.71
N HIS A 76 -2.54 -12.67 -18.67
CA HIS A 76 -3.60 -12.29 -19.61
C HIS A 76 -3.04 -12.00 -21.02
N TYR A 77 -1.85 -11.42 -21.14
CA TYR A 77 -1.21 -11.12 -22.43
C TYR A 77 -0.50 -12.30 -23.09
N ARG A 78 -0.25 -13.39 -22.36
CA ARG A 78 0.36 -14.63 -22.87
C ARG A 78 -0.66 -15.71 -23.27
N LYS A 79 -1.97 -15.45 -23.10
CA LYS A 79 -3.06 -16.25 -23.67
C LYS A 79 -3.42 -15.70 -25.05
#